data_AF-A0A2H1L029-F1
#
_entry.id   AF-A0A2H1L029-F1
#
_cell.length_a   1.000
_cell.length_b   1.000
_cell.length_c   1.000
_cell.angle_alpha   90.00
_cell.angle_beta   90.00
_cell.angle_gamma   90.00
#
_symmetry.space_group_name_H-M   'P 1'
#
loop_
_entity.id
_entity.type
_entity.pdbx_description
1 polymer ?
#
loop_
_entity_poly.entity_id
_entity_poly.type
_entity_poly.pdbx_seq_one_letter_code
_entity_poly.pdbx_strand_id
1 'polypeptide(L)'
;MNQPGGADVITLNYDLTVERVTDGIIEVNRGVHSWRPGESIHFPTRDRSMNLIKVHGSLDWVVRKTPAPHGLVVSTEIVEADRNAYSSGDASAPWIVVGDRDKLGTDGPTIELNYAAREALRRTDHLAVVGYSFRDEHINTLIRDWMAGDETRTMTVLDKKWPTFSRNSRHDPADFRSQLVATYAPRVDNEGERIQSRLLPVEGTADEKLLEVLKSEPTADPKELITIEQLPE
;
A
#
# COMPACT_ATOMS: atom_id res chain seq x y z
N MET A 1 18.60 -3.63 -14.00
CA MET A 1 17.14 -3.77 -13.85
C MET A 1 16.46 -2.99 -14.96
N ASN A 2 15.59 -3.63 -15.75
CA ASN A 2 14.69 -2.95 -16.68
C ASN A 2 13.30 -2.97 -16.02
N GLN A 3 12.97 -1.89 -15.32
CA GLN A 3 11.62 -1.61 -14.82
C GLN A 3 11.12 -0.38 -15.58
N PRO A 4 10.56 -0.56 -16.80
CA PRO A 4 9.95 0.53 -17.54
C PRO A 4 8.81 1.11 -16.70
N GLY A 5 8.81 2.42 -16.54
CA GLY A 5 7.90 3.17 -15.68
C GLY A 5 8.26 3.22 -14.18
N GLY A 6 9.23 2.43 -13.72
CA GLY A 6 9.60 2.36 -12.30
C GLY A 6 8.62 1.52 -11.49
N ALA A 7 8.55 1.76 -10.18
CA ALA A 7 7.62 1.08 -9.27
C ALA A 7 6.97 2.06 -8.29
N ASP A 8 5.67 1.92 -8.09
CA ASP A 8 4.95 2.61 -7.01
C ASP A 8 4.82 1.68 -5.81
N VAL A 9 5.30 2.12 -4.64
CA VAL A 9 5.22 1.40 -3.37
C VAL A 9 4.43 2.24 -2.39
N ILE A 10 3.23 1.78 -2.05
CA ILE A 10 2.39 2.39 -1.02
C ILE A 10 2.66 1.66 0.29
N THR A 11 3.04 2.38 1.35
CA THR A 11 3.34 1.80 2.65
C THR A 11 2.65 2.53 3.80
N LEU A 12 2.27 1.76 4.81
CA LEU A 12 1.74 2.24 6.08
C LEU A 12 2.82 2.29 7.17
N ASN A 13 4.02 1.79 6.86
CA ASN A 13 5.15 1.83 7.77
C ASN A 13 5.80 3.22 7.72
N TYR A 14 6.08 3.75 8.91
CA TYR A 14 6.80 5.01 9.09
C TYR A 14 8.32 4.80 9.27
N ASP A 15 8.78 3.56 9.40
CA ASP A 15 10.21 3.22 9.52
C ASP A 15 11.00 3.46 8.22
N LEU A 16 12.33 3.52 8.30
CA LEU A 16 13.22 3.85 7.17
C LEU A 16 13.81 2.62 6.46
N THR A 17 13.18 1.45 6.60
CA THR A 17 13.77 0.19 6.12
C THR A 17 13.95 0.20 4.60
N VAL A 18 12.92 0.60 3.87
CA VAL A 18 12.96 0.65 2.39
C VAL A 18 14.05 1.61 1.95
N GLU A 19 14.02 2.85 2.47
CA GLU A 19 14.98 3.88 2.11
C GLU A 19 16.42 3.43 2.34
N ARG A 20 16.71 2.83 3.50
CA ARG A 20 18.06 2.35 3.85
C ARG A 20 18.55 1.22 2.97
N VAL A 21 17.66 0.29 2.59
CA VAL A 21 18.04 -0.84 1.73
C VAL A 21 18.25 -0.38 0.29
N THR A 22 17.55 0.68 -0.15
CA THR A 22 17.65 1.22 -1.52
C THR A 22 18.70 2.32 -1.70
N ASP A 23 19.30 2.82 -0.60
CA ASP A 23 20.25 3.95 -0.63
C ASP A 23 21.45 3.65 -1.55
N GLY A 24 21.66 4.52 -2.54
CA GLY A 24 22.68 4.35 -3.57
C GLY A 24 22.41 3.24 -4.61
N ILE A 25 21.28 2.53 -4.54
CA ILE A 25 20.91 1.47 -5.49
C ILE A 25 19.91 1.98 -6.53
N ILE A 26 18.84 2.63 -6.08
CA ILE A 26 17.80 3.21 -6.94
C ILE A 26 17.39 4.59 -6.42
N GLU A 27 16.89 5.43 -7.31
CA GLU A 27 16.29 6.71 -6.91
C GLU A 27 14.95 6.43 -6.23
N VAL A 28 14.79 6.91 -4.99
CA VAL A 28 13.54 6.82 -4.24
C VAL A 28 12.92 8.21 -4.12
N ASN A 29 11.79 8.40 -4.78
CA ASN A 29 10.99 9.60 -4.67
C ASN A 29 9.95 9.43 -3.55
N ARG A 30 9.97 10.31 -2.56
CA ARG A 30 9.07 10.28 -1.39
C ARG A 30 8.03 11.40 -1.42
N GLY A 31 8.09 12.29 -2.41
CA GLY A 31 7.13 13.37 -2.67
C GLY A 31 7.13 14.53 -1.66
N VAL A 32 7.47 14.30 -0.38
CA VAL A 32 7.33 15.31 0.68
C VAL A 32 8.41 16.38 0.67
N HIS A 33 9.60 16.10 0.12
CA HIS A 33 10.77 16.98 0.19
C HIS A 33 10.50 18.42 -0.32
N SER A 34 9.55 18.58 -1.25
CA SER A 34 9.17 19.88 -1.82
C SER A 34 7.73 20.29 -1.53
N TRP A 35 6.99 19.54 -0.73
CA TRP A 35 5.56 19.81 -0.53
C TRP A 35 5.33 21.04 0.34
N ARG A 36 4.38 21.88 -0.07
CA ARG A 36 3.87 23.00 0.72
C ARG A 36 2.36 22.90 0.94
N PRO A 37 1.82 23.46 2.03
CA PRO A 37 0.37 23.54 2.22
C PRO A 37 -0.35 24.12 1.00
N GLY A 38 -1.35 23.40 0.51
CA GLY A 38 -2.14 23.77 -0.68
C GLY A 38 -1.58 23.30 -2.02
N GLU A 39 -0.40 22.67 -2.05
CA GLU A 39 0.14 22.02 -3.23
C GLU A 39 -0.22 20.53 -3.27
N SER A 40 -0.38 19.98 -4.46
CA SER A 40 -0.53 18.54 -4.64
C SER A 40 0.81 17.82 -4.72
N ILE A 41 0.87 16.61 -4.16
CA ILE A 41 2.04 15.74 -4.28
C ILE A 41 1.90 14.91 -5.56
N HIS A 42 2.89 15.02 -6.45
CA HIS A 42 2.93 14.27 -7.70
C HIS A 42 4.09 13.28 -7.72
N PHE A 43 3.80 12.04 -8.09
CA PHE A 43 4.76 10.95 -8.25
C PHE A 43 4.83 10.56 -9.72
N PRO A 44 5.80 11.10 -10.49
CA PRO A 44 5.93 10.78 -11.90
C PRO A 44 6.39 9.33 -12.09
N THR A 45 5.86 8.69 -13.12
CA THR A 45 6.34 7.40 -13.62
C THR A 45 7.71 7.60 -14.26
N ARG A 46 8.76 6.95 -13.72
CA ARG A 46 10.13 7.10 -14.21
C ARG A 46 10.89 5.79 -14.13
N ASP A 47 11.48 5.41 -15.26
CA ASP A 47 12.29 4.20 -15.38
C ASP A 47 13.35 4.11 -14.29
N ARG A 48 13.50 2.91 -13.72
CA ARG A 48 14.53 2.60 -12.71
C ARG A 48 14.47 3.49 -11.45
N SER A 49 13.30 4.01 -11.13
CA SER A 49 13.03 4.72 -9.87
C SER A 49 11.88 4.07 -9.11
N MET A 50 11.80 4.37 -7.82
CA MET A 50 10.70 3.96 -6.95
C MET A 50 10.02 5.19 -6.37
N ASN A 51 8.70 5.26 -6.54
CA ASN A 51 7.87 6.19 -5.79
C ASN A 51 7.45 5.52 -4.49
N LEU A 52 7.97 5.98 -3.35
CA LEU A 52 7.66 5.48 -2.03
C LEU A 52 6.64 6.39 -1.34
N ILE A 53 5.38 5.98 -1.37
CA ILE A 53 4.23 6.75 -0.85
C ILE A 53 3.97 6.30 0.59
N LYS A 54 4.42 7.11 1.55
CA LYS A 54 4.23 6.86 2.99
C LYS A 54 2.98 7.55 3.52
N VAL A 55 1.85 6.84 3.50
CA VAL A 55 0.52 7.44 3.78
C VAL A 55 0.39 7.95 5.22
N HIS A 56 1.13 7.35 6.16
CA HIS A 56 1.08 7.71 7.60
C HIS A 56 2.28 8.53 8.08
N GLY A 57 3.07 9.10 7.17
CA GLY A 57 4.28 9.84 7.53
C GLY A 57 5.52 8.98 7.67
N SER A 58 6.57 9.56 8.25
CA SER A 58 7.88 8.92 8.37
C SER A 58 8.64 9.39 9.61
N LEU A 59 9.53 8.54 10.13
CA LEU A 59 10.38 8.85 11.29
C LEU A 59 11.35 10.02 11.07
N ASP A 60 11.69 10.33 9.82
CA ASP A 60 12.57 11.42 9.44
C ASP A 60 11.81 12.63 8.88
N TRP A 61 10.47 12.62 8.88
CA TRP A 61 9.70 13.79 8.48
C TRP A 61 9.50 14.69 9.68
N VAL A 62 9.72 15.99 9.51
CA VAL A 62 9.62 16.97 10.59
C VAL A 62 8.83 18.19 10.16
N VAL A 63 8.15 18.80 11.13
CA VAL A 63 7.38 20.03 10.92
C VAL A 63 8.33 21.22 10.92
N ARG A 64 8.43 21.92 9.79
CA ARG A 64 9.10 23.21 9.69
C ARG A 64 8.07 24.33 9.62
N LYS A 65 8.14 25.25 10.58
CA LYS A 65 7.33 26.46 10.58
C LYS A 65 8.05 27.55 9.80
N THR A 66 7.47 27.97 8.68
CA THR A 66 8.02 29.03 7.83
C THR A 66 7.17 30.29 8.00
N PRO A 67 7.77 31.46 8.36
CA PRO A 67 7.03 32.71 8.43
C PRO A 67 6.47 33.08 7.06
N ALA A 68 5.17 33.38 6.95
CA ALA A 68 4.66 33.93 5.69
C ALA A 68 5.29 35.31 5.41
N PRO A 69 5.42 35.71 4.12
CA PRO A 69 6.06 36.97 3.74
C PRO A 69 5.43 38.24 4.34
N HIS A 70 4.23 38.12 4.94
CA HIS A 70 3.47 39.24 5.51
C HIS A 70 3.18 39.06 7.03
N GLY A 71 3.84 38.11 7.71
CA GLY A 71 3.80 37.96 9.18
C GLY A 71 2.47 37.50 9.79
N LEU A 72 1.42 37.29 8.99
CA LEU A 72 0.07 36.99 9.46
C LEU A 72 -0.27 35.49 9.52
N VAL A 73 0.50 34.64 8.84
CA VAL A 73 0.27 33.18 8.79
C VAL A 73 1.60 32.45 8.94
N VAL A 74 1.65 31.42 9.76
CA VAL A 74 2.77 30.48 9.80
C VAL A 74 2.42 29.35 8.85
N SER A 75 3.21 29.16 7.79
CA SER A 75 3.07 27.98 6.93
C SER A 75 3.76 26.80 7.61
N THR A 76 3.07 25.67 7.68
CA THR A 76 3.58 24.42 8.27
C THR A 76 3.99 23.50 7.13
N GLU A 77 5.29 23.41 6.88
CA GLU A 77 5.86 22.51 5.87
C GLU A 77 6.30 21.21 6.54
N ILE A 78 6.19 20.09 5.83
CA ILE A 78 6.81 18.84 6.23
C ILE A 78 8.07 18.66 5.41
N VAL A 79 9.20 18.47 6.07
CA VAL A 79 10.49 18.29 5.41
C VAL A 79 11.19 17.05 5.96
N GLU A 80 12.10 16.50 5.16
CA GLU A 80 12.98 15.43 5.62
C GLU A 80 14.08 16.05 6.49
N ALA A 81 14.24 15.53 7.70
CA ALA A 81 15.30 15.95 8.60
C ALA A 81 16.67 15.58 8.01
N ASP A 82 17.62 16.51 8.11
CA ASP A 82 19.02 16.18 7.83
C ASP A 82 19.45 15.08 8.80
N ARG A 83 20.17 14.06 8.31
CA ARG A 83 20.73 12.97 9.14
C ARG A 83 21.55 13.52 10.31
N ASN A 84 22.12 14.72 10.18
CA ASN A 84 22.89 15.40 11.23
C ASN A 84 22.03 16.23 12.22
N ALA A 85 20.77 16.54 11.91
CA ALA A 85 19.92 17.42 12.73
C ALA A 85 19.62 16.86 14.13
N TYR A 86 19.59 15.53 14.27
CA TYR A 86 19.42 14.86 15.57
C TYR A 86 20.58 15.12 16.54
N SER A 87 21.75 15.55 16.05
CA SER A 87 22.93 15.82 16.88
C SER A 87 22.95 17.24 17.46
N SER A 88 22.16 18.16 16.92
CA SER A 88 22.15 19.58 17.28
C SER A 88 21.16 19.96 18.39
N GLY A 89 20.45 18.99 18.99
CA GLY A 89 19.47 19.24 20.05
C GLY A 89 18.15 19.85 19.58
N ASP A 90 18.01 20.12 18.28
CA ASP A 90 16.78 20.60 17.63
C ASP A 90 15.92 19.41 17.17
N ALA A 91 15.63 18.51 18.12
CA ALA A 91 14.89 17.29 17.86
C ALA A 91 13.38 17.58 17.80
N SER A 92 12.92 18.15 16.69
CA SER A 92 11.49 18.17 16.39
C SER A 92 10.96 16.73 16.32
N ALA A 93 9.85 16.46 17.00
CA ALA A 93 9.20 15.15 16.94
C ALA A 93 8.86 14.78 15.48
N PRO A 94 8.98 13.50 15.10
CA PRO A 94 8.67 13.06 13.75
C PRO A 94 7.19 13.29 13.45
N TRP A 95 6.90 13.69 12.21
CA TRP A 95 5.56 13.81 11.69
C TRP A 95 5.07 12.42 11.26
N ILE A 96 4.23 11.84 12.11
CA ILE A 96 3.59 10.53 11.91
C ILE A 96 2.12 10.68 12.25
N VAL A 97 1.27 10.09 11.42
CA VAL A 97 -0.17 10.02 11.64
C VAL A 97 -0.49 8.72 12.37
N VAL A 98 -1.06 8.80 13.57
CA VAL A 98 -1.38 7.64 14.41
C VAL A 98 -2.88 7.58 14.72
N GLY A 99 -3.54 6.50 14.31
CA GLY A 99 -4.96 6.26 14.59
C GLY A 99 -5.92 7.03 13.69
N ASP A 100 -7.20 6.67 13.71
CA ASP A 100 -8.17 7.13 12.71
C ASP A 100 -8.59 8.59 12.84
N ARG A 101 -8.46 9.18 14.03
CA ARG A 101 -8.79 10.60 14.27
C ARG A 101 -7.77 11.56 13.66
N ASP A 102 -6.49 11.19 13.67
CA ASP A 102 -5.42 12.03 13.14
C ASP A 102 -5.32 11.92 11.60
N LYS A 103 -5.88 10.86 10.99
CA LYS A 103 -5.94 10.67 9.52
C LYS A 103 -6.86 11.67 8.81
N LEU A 104 -7.80 12.28 9.54
CA LEU A 104 -8.69 13.33 9.04
C LEU A 104 -8.19 14.74 9.41
N GLY A 105 -7.03 14.84 10.06
CA GLY A 105 -6.35 16.11 10.27
C GLY A 105 -6.05 16.76 8.91
N THR A 106 -6.51 17.99 8.73
CA THR A 106 -6.21 18.80 7.53
C THR A 106 -4.81 19.41 7.58
N ASP A 107 -4.10 19.24 8.70
CA ASP A 107 -2.74 19.71 8.90
C ASP A 107 -1.73 18.70 8.35
N GLY A 108 -1.05 19.09 7.27
CA GLY A 108 0.03 18.31 6.65
C GLY A 108 -0.36 17.58 5.37
N PRO A 109 0.54 16.76 4.82
CA PRO A 109 0.40 16.16 3.49
C PRO A 109 -0.56 14.96 3.44
N THR A 110 -1.24 14.58 4.53
CA THR A 110 -2.04 13.34 4.62
C THR A 110 -3.05 13.20 3.48
N ILE A 111 -3.82 14.25 3.18
CA ILE A 111 -4.82 14.23 2.11
C ILE A 111 -4.15 14.02 0.75
N GLU A 112 -3.05 14.73 0.49
CA GLU A 112 -2.30 14.64 -0.75
C GLU A 112 -1.59 13.28 -0.92
N LEU A 113 -1.11 12.69 0.17
CA LEU A 113 -0.52 11.35 0.17
C LEU A 113 -1.56 10.26 -0.08
N ASN A 114 -2.76 10.40 0.49
CA ASN A 114 -3.88 9.50 0.19
C ASN A 114 -4.34 9.65 -1.27
N TYR A 115 -4.39 10.87 -1.79
CA TYR A 115 -4.67 11.13 -3.20
C TYR A 115 -3.60 10.50 -4.10
N ALA A 116 -2.31 10.69 -3.79
CA ALA A 116 -1.20 10.09 -4.51
C ALA A 116 -1.26 8.56 -4.51
N ALA A 117 -1.58 7.93 -3.36
CA ALA A 117 -1.77 6.49 -3.26
C ALA A 117 -2.92 6.00 -4.16
N ARG A 118 -4.05 6.74 -4.18
CA ARG A 118 -5.17 6.45 -5.08
C ARG A 118 -4.77 6.53 -6.55
N GLU A 119 -4.03 7.57 -6.94
CA GLU A 119 -3.57 7.74 -8.31
C GLU A 119 -2.57 6.65 -8.71
N ALA A 120 -1.70 6.21 -7.80
CA ALA A 120 -0.82 5.06 -8.03
C ALA A 120 -1.60 3.77 -8.30
N LEU A 121 -2.60 3.46 -7.49
CA LEU A 121 -3.49 2.32 -7.73
C LEU A 121 -4.17 2.43 -9.10
N ARG A 122 -4.67 3.61 -9.49
CA ARG A 122 -5.36 3.80 -10.78
C ARG A 122 -4.49 3.53 -12.01
N ARG A 123 -3.17 3.64 -11.91
CA ARG A 123 -2.22 3.39 -13.01
C ARG A 123 -1.87 1.91 -13.18
N THR A 124 -2.31 1.04 -12.28
CA THR A 124 -1.99 -0.38 -12.32
C THR A 124 -3.24 -1.24 -12.41
N ASP A 125 -3.09 -2.38 -13.08
CA ASP A 125 -4.08 -3.44 -13.16
C ASP A 125 -3.75 -4.59 -12.20
N HIS A 126 -2.57 -4.57 -11.59
CA HIS A 126 -2.15 -5.56 -10.59
C HIS A 126 -1.70 -4.90 -9.29
N LEU A 127 -2.15 -5.45 -8.16
CA LEU A 127 -1.75 -5.03 -6.82
C LEU A 127 -1.15 -6.21 -6.04
N ALA A 128 0.13 -6.09 -5.70
CA ALA A 128 0.79 -6.97 -4.75
C ALA A 128 0.72 -6.38 -3.33
N VAL A 129 0.03 -7.07 -2.43
CA VAL A 129 -0.10 -6.69 -1.01
C VAL A 129 0.81 -7.57 -0.17
N VAL A 130 1.67 -6.98 0.66
CA VAL A 130 2.65 -7.73 1.46
C VAL A 130 2.56 -7.34 2.93
N GLY A 131 2.23 -8.30 3.80
CA GLY A 131 2.27 -8.12 5.26
C GLY A 131 1.25 -7.12 5.81
N TYR A 132 0.16 -6.86 5.08
CA TYR A 132 -0.88 -5.92 5.48
C TYR A 132 -2.08 -6.66 6.09
N SER A 133 -2.40 -6.31 7.34
CA SER A 133 -3.49 -6.96 8.10
C SER A 133 -4.91 -6.53 7.71
N PHE A 134 -5.06 -5.56 6.80
CA PHE A 134 -6.36 -4.96 6.42
C PHE A 134 -7.13 -4.32 7.58
N ARG A 135 -6.42 -3.74 8.55
CA ARG A 135 -7.03 -3.01 9.69
C ARG A 135 -7.26 -1.52 9.43
N ASP A 136 -6.77 -0.98 8.31
CA ASP A 136 -6.93 0.43 7.98
C ASP A 136 -8.11 0.63 7.02
N GLU A 137 -9.22 1.15 7.53
CA GLU A 137 -10.48 1.30 6.77
C GLU A 137 -10.32 2.20 5.54
N HIS A 138 -9.49 3.24 5.62
CA HIS A 138 -9.25 4.15 4.50
C HIS A 138 -8.53 3.44 3.36
N ILE A 139 -7.47 2.71 3.67
CA ILE A 139 -6.72 1.91 2.68
C ILE A 139 -7.58 0.80 2.10
N ASN A 140 -8.37 0.12 2.94
CA ASN A 140 -9.32 -0.89 2.49
C ASN A 140 -10.36 -0.32 1.52
N THR A 141 -10.82 0.92 1.77
CA THR A 141 -11.74 1.62 0.87
C THR A 141 -11.08 1.93 -0.48
N LEU A 142 -9.82 2.41 -0.49
CA LEU A 142 -9.08 2.61 -1.74
C LEU A 142 -8.91 1.32 -2.54
N ILE A 143 -8.54 0.21 -1.88
CA ILE A 143 -8.37 -1.10 -2.53
C ILE A 143 -9.71 -1.60 -3.09
N ARG A 144 -10.80 -1.46 -2.33
CA ARG A 144 -12.14 -1.88 -2.75
C ARG A 144 -12.62 -1.11 -3.97
N ASP A 145 -12.51 0.22 -3.95
CA ASP A 145 -12.93 1.08 -5.06
C ASP A 145 -12.07 0.82 -6.30
N TRP A 146 -10.77 0.56 -6.12
CA TRP A 146 -9.88 0.16 -7.20
C TRP A 146 -10.31 -1.19 -7.80
N MET A 147 -10.49 -2.25 -7.00
CA MET A 147 -10.94 -3.55 -7.51
C MET A 147 -12.31 -3.47 -8.22
N ALA A 148 -13.24 -2.68 -7.70
CA ALA A 148 -14.57 -2.54 -8.27
C ALA A 148 -14.59 -1.70 -9.57
N GLY A 149 -13.61 -0.82 -9.77
CA GLY A 149 -13.58 0.11 -10.88
C GLY A 149 -13.18 -0.50 -12.23
N ASP A 150 -12.61 -1.71 -12.26
CA ASP A 150 -12.24 -2.41 -13.49
C ASP A 150 -12.23 -3.93 -13.23
N GLU A 151 -12.83 -4.71 -14.13
CA GLU A 151 -12.92 -6.18 -14.01
C GLU A 151 -11.60 -6.90 -14.30
N THR A 152 -10.68 -6.25 -15.00
CA THR A 152 -9.36 -6.79 -15.33
C THR A 152 -8.37 -6.69 -14.16
N ARG A 153 -8.69 -5.91 -13.11
CA ARG A 153 -7.81 -5.71 -11.97
C ARG A 153 -7.66 -6.95 -11.11
N THR A 154 -6.43 -7.25 -10.71
CA THR A 154 -6.09 -8.47 -9.97
C THR A 154 -5.23 -8.15 -8.74
N MET A 155 -5.38 -8.94 -7.68
CA MET A 155 -4.65 -8.73 -6.44
C MET A 155 -4.00 -10.02 -5.96
N THR A 156 -2.71 -9.95 -5.64
CA THR A 156 -2.00 -11.01 -4.91
C THR A 156 -1.74 -10.53 -3.48
N VAL A 157 -2.02 -11.37 -2.50
CA VAL A 157 -1.83 -11.03 -1.08
C VAL A 157 -0.87 -12.00 -0.42
N LEU A 158 0.27 -11.51 0.04
CA LEU A 158 1.22 -12.23 0.88
C LEU A 158 0.96 -11.94 2.35
N ASP A 159 0.53 -12.96 3.08
CA ASP A 159 0.35 -12.93 4.53
C ASP A 159 1.01 -14.17 5.16
N LYS A 160 1.50 -14.05 6.40
CA LYS A 160 2.02 -15.20 7.15
C LYS A 160 0.96 -16.28 7.32
N LYS A 161 -0.30 -15.87 7.42
CA LYS A 161 -1.44 -16.77 7.54
C LYS A 161 -2.66 -16.12 6.91
N TRP A 162 -3.19 -16.74 5.88
CA TRP A 162 -4.42 -16.33 5.26
C TRP A 162 -5.61 -16.99 5.97
N PRO A 163 -6.73 -16.29 6.19
CA PRO A 163 -7.89 -16.94 6.78
C PRO A 163 -8.41 -18.05 5.86
N THR A 164 -8.49 -19.28 6.38
CA THR A 164 -9.14 -20.39 5.68
C THR A 164 -10.66 -20.22 5.80
N PHE A 165 -11.30 -19.82 4.71
CA PHE A 165 -12.75 -19.70 4.64
C PHE A 165 -13.34 -21.08 4.32
N SER A 166 -13.79 -21.80 5.35
CA SER A 166 -14.63 -23.00 5.15
C SER A 166 -16.04 -22.57 4.72
N ARG A 167 -16.73 -23.39 3.92
CA ARG A 167 -18.15 -23.21 3.59
C ARG A 167 -19.06 -23.03 4.82
N ASN A 168 -18.62 -23.52 5.98
CA ASN A 168 -19.33 -23.40 7.27
C ASN A 168 -18.76 -22.32 8.19
N SER A 169 -17.68 -21.65 7.82
CA SER A 169 -17.18 -20.50 8.57
C SER A 169 -18.17 -19.36 8.40
N ARG A 170 -18.74 -18.86 9.51
CA ARG A 170 -19.44 -17.57 9.49
C ARG A 170 -18.44 -16.53 8.99
N HIS A 171 -18.64 -16.06 7.75
CA HIS A 171 -17.94 -14.87 7.28
C HIS A 171 -18.28 -13.75 8.26
N ASP A 172 -17.26 -13.14 8.85
CA ASP A 172 -17.46 -11.88 9.55
C ASP A 172 -17.62 -10.82 8.46
N PRO A 173 -18.84 -10.28 8.23
CA PRO A 173 -19.04 -9.27 7.20
C PRO A 173 -18.26 -7.98 7.51
N ALA A 174 -17.74 -7.79 8.73
CA ALA A 174 -16.88 -6.67 9.08
C ALA A 174 -15.40 -6.89 8.72
N ASP A 175 -14.95 -8.14 8.51
CA ASP A 175 -13.56 -8.43 8.16
C ASP A 175 -13.33 -8.24 6.65
N PHE A 176 -12.46 -7.31 6.29
CA PHE A 176 -12.21 -6.97 4.89
C PHE A 176 -11.65 -8.16 4.09
N ARG A 177 -10.86 -9.04 4.71
CA ARG A 177 -10.36 -10.26 4.04
C ARG A 177 -11.50 -11.21 3.68
N SER A 178 -12.50 -11.33 4.56
CA SER A 178 -13.72 -12.10 4.30
C SER A 178 -14.48 -11.55 3.09
N GLN A 179 -14.61 -10.22 2.98
CA GLN A 179 -15.25 -9.56 1.85
C GLN A 179 -14.47 -9.79 0.54
N LEU A 180 -13.14 -9.68 0.57
CA LEU A 180 -12.27 -9.93 -0.59
C LEU A 180 -12.43 -11.36 -1.11
N VAL A 181 -12.39 -12.36 -0.23
CA VAL A 181 -12.56 -13.76 -0.64
C VAL A 181 -13.97 -14.02 -1.18
N ALA A 182 -15.01 -13.55 -0.48
CA ALA A 182 -16.39 -13.73 -0.94
C ALA A 182 -16.65 -13.13 -2.33
N THR A 183 -15.95 -12.04 -2.66
CA THR A 183 -16.16 -11.30 -3.91
C THR A 183 -15.26 -11.77 -5.06
N TYR A 184 -13.98 -12.05 -4.80
CA TYR A 184 -12.95 -12.16 -5.83
C TYR A 184 -12.18 -13.49 -5.86
N ALA A 185 -12.42 -14.40 -4.91
CA ALA A 185 -11.82 -15.73 -4.94
C ALA A 185 -12.46 -16.62 -6.01
N PRO A 186 -11.80 -17.73 -6.43
CA PRO A 186 -12.37 -18.66 -7.39
C PRO A 186 -13.73 -19.17 -6.90
N ARG A 187 -14.76 -19.05 -7.74
CA ARG A 187 -16.11 -19.53 -7.43
C ARG A 187 -16.79 -20.06 -8.68
N VAL A 188 -17.82 -20.85 -8.47
CA VAL A 188 -18.71 -21.32 -9.52
C VAL A 188 -20.01 -20.52 -9.41
N ASP A 189 -20.54 -20.05 -10.54
CA ASP A 189 -21.82 -19.36 -10.57
C ASP A 189 -23.02 -20.32 -10.42
N ASN A 190 -24.24 -19.79 -10.52
CA ASN A 190 -25.46 -20.58 -10.38
C ASN A 190 -25.69 -21.56 -11.55
N GLU A 191 -25.00 -21.36 -12.68
CA GLU A 191 -25.09 -22.16 -13.89
C GLU A 191 -24.02 -23.25 -13.93
N GLY A 192 -23.08 -23.24 -12.98
CA GLY A 192 -21.98 -24.20 -12.93
C GLY A 192 -20.71 -23.69 -13.61
N GLU A 193 -20.70 -22.45 -14.10
CA GLU A 193 -19.55 -21.86 -14.77
C GLU A 193 -18.54 -21.28 -13.77
N ARG A 194 -17.25 -21.48 -14.05
CA ARG A 194 -16.17 -20.98 -13.20
C ARG A 194 -16.02 -19.47 -13.42
N ILE A 195 -16.25 -18.69 -12.37
CA ILE A 195 -15.95 -17.26 -12.35
C ILE A 195 -14.44 -17.07 -12.19
N GLN A 196 -13.87 -16.20 -13.04
CA GLN A 196 -12.46 -15.82 -13.02
C GLN A 196 -12.06 -15.29 -11.62
N SER A 197 -11.05 -15.93 -11.02
CA SER A 197 -10.45 -15.44 -9.79
C SER A 197 -9.66 -14.17 -10.06
N ARG A 198 -9.84 -13.18 -9.20
CA ARG A 198 -9.09 -11.91 -9.23
C ARG A 198 -8.25 -11.71 -7.98
N LEU A 199 -8.25 -12.69 -7.08
CA LEU A 199 -7.53 -12.69 -5.82
C LEU A 199 -6.68 -13.96 -5.68
N LEU A 200 -5.39 -13.80 -5.41
CA LEU A 200 -4.48 -14.90 -5.07
C LEU A 200 -3.85 -14.67 -3.69
N PRO A 201 -4.32 -15.36 -2.64
CA PRO A 201 -3.62 -15.38 -1.38
C PRO A 201 -2.41 -16.33 -1.45
N VAL A 202 -1.27 -15.86 -0.95
CA VAL A 202 -0.02 -16.61 -0.79
C VAL A 202 0.35 -16.61 0.68
N GLU A 203 0.49 -17.80 1.27
CA GLU A 203 0.92 -17.94 2.65
C GLU A 203 2.45 -18.05 2.74
N GLY A 204 3.05 -17.28 3.65
CA GLY A 204 4.48 -17.34 3.93
C GLY A 204 5.03 -16.01 4.43
N THR A 205 6.34 -15.93 4.60
CA THR A 205 7.01 -14.70 4.99
C THR A 205 7.52 -13.93 3.77
N ALA A 206 7.73 -12.62 3.93
CA ALA A 206 8.21 -11.75 2.84
C ALA A 206 9.58 -12.18 2.31
N ASP A 207 10.49 -12.60 3.17
CA ASP A 207 11.81 -13.11 2.78
C ASP A 207 11.75 -14.37 1.93
N GLU A 208 10.73 -15.21 2.10
CA GLU A 208 10.57 -16.46 1.36
C GLU A 208 9.79 -16.27 0.05
N LYS A 209 8.73 -15.45 0.07
CA LYS A 209 7.67 -15.45 -0.95
C LYS A 209 7.54 -14.16 -1.75
N LEU A 210 8.29 -13.10 -1.44
CA LEU A 210 8.13 -11.81 -2.13
C LEU A 210 8.35 -11.92 -3.64
N LEU A 211 9.36 -12.68 -4.10
CA LEU A 211 9.61 -12.87 -5.52
C LEU A 211 8.51 -13.66 -6.25
N GLU A 212 7.84 -14.56 -5.54
CA GLU A 212 6.67 -15.28 -6.07
C GLU A 212 5.53 -14.31 -6.28
N VAL A 213 5.23 -13.50 -5.26
CA VAL A 213 4.13 -12.53 -5.25
C VAL A 213 4.30 -11.43 -6.29
N LEU A 214 5.51 -10.93 -6.48
CA LEU A 214 5.81 -9.91 -7.52
C LEU A 214 5.74 -10.45 -8.95
N LYS A 215 5.77 -11.77 -9.14
CA LYS A 215 5.66 -12.43 -10.45
C LYS A 215 4.29 -13.05 -10.69
N SER A 216 3.52 -13.26 -9.63
CA SER A 216 2.21 -13.86 -9.71
C SER A 216 1.19 -12.80 -10.08
N GLU A 217 0.67 -12.92 -11.28
CA GLU A 217 -0.53 -12.23 -11.70
C GLU A 217 -1.65 -13.28 -11.65
N PRO A 218 -2.71 -13.08 -10.85
CA PRO A 218 -3.88 -13.95 -10.89
C PRO A 218 -4.48 -13.90 -12.30
N THR A 219 -4.13 -14.87 -13.15
CA THR A 219 -4.72 -15.01 -14.48
C THR A 219 -5.93 -15.94 -14.42
N ALA A 220 -6.76 -15.91 -15.46
CA ALA A 220 -8.03 -16.65 -15.60
C ALA A 220 -7.95 -18.19 -15.44
N ASP A 221 -6.78 -18.74 -15.17
CA ASP A 221 -6.54 -20.17 -14.97
C ASP A 221 -5.67 -20.41 -13.73
N PRO A 222 -6.25 -20.37 -12.52
CA PRO A 222 -5.54 -20.78 -11.33
C PRO A 222 -5.27 -22.29 -11.43
N LYS A 223 -3.99 -22.66 -11.55
CA LYS A 223 -3.56 -24.06 -11.36
C LYS A 223 -4.21 -24.58 -10.09
N GLU A 224 -4.91 -25.71 -10.21
CA GLU A 224 -5.64 -26.37 -9.14
C GLU A 224 -4.83 -26.33 -7.84
N LEU A 225 -5.35 -25.62 -6.84
CA LEU A 225 -4.86 -25.75 -5.48
C LEU A 225 -5.32 -27.12 -4.98
N ILE A 226 -4.39 -28.08 -5.08
CA ILE A 226 -4.31 -29.31 -4.30
C ILE A 226 -5.47 -30.30 -4.54
N THR A 227 -5.17 -31.35 -5.31
CA THR A 227 -5.94 -32.59 -5.31
C THR A 227 -5.91 -33.21 -3.91
N ILE A 228 -7.06 -33.27 -3.23
CA ILE A 228 -7.21 -34.16 -2.07
C ILE A 228 -7.26 -35.57 -2.64
N GLU A 229 -6.18 -36.34 -2.49
CA GLU A 229 -6.24 -37.78 -2.68
C GLU A 229 -7.20 -38.35 -1.64
N GLN A 230 -8.38 -38.77 -2.09
CA GLN A 230 -9.21 -39.68 -1.30
C GLN A 230 -8.45 -41.00 -1.17
N LEU A 231 -8.05 -41.34 0.05
CA LEU A 231 -7.54 -42.67 0.35
C LEU A 231 -8.67 -43.70 0.10
N PRO A 232 -8.39 -44.82 -0.58
CA PRO A 232 -9.38 -45.85 -0.85
C PRO A 232 -9.85 -46.54 0.44
N GLU A 233 -11.10 -47.02 0.38
CA GLU A 233 -11.98 -47.54 1.45
C GLU A 233 -11.35 -48.52 2.46
#